data_AF-A0A9P5XXJ5-F1
#
_entry.id   AF-A0A9P5XXJ5-F1
#
_cell.length_a   1.000
_cell.length_b   1.000
_cell.length_c   1.000
_cell.angle_alpha   90.00
_cell.angle_beta   90.00
_cell.angle_gamma   90.00
#
_symmetry.space_group_name_H-M   'P 1'
#
loop_
_entity.id
_entity.type
_entity.pdbx_description
1 polymer ?
#
loop_
_entity_poly.entity_id
_entity_poly.type
_entity_poly.pdbx_seq_one_letter_code
_entity_poly.pdbx_strand_id
1 'polypeptide(L)'
;MASSSEISLPNPFTPMAFLPPDLAYQKTITEYVTVGGLSVLIWDILTHLPFDFKLLIRQRVTFPTIIYFLSRWSTLLYAISTAVFETAPVENCVTLSKVVCAVYHVTISSTALLFFLRVRAIFDRNRYVTIGFFILWLGVLGGSLTAVLSLSGMHVGNTKYCAFSNFKAYRSAANITLVVFDTCVLIAITWRLSNTHLTVKSDDIRLKARFNLLGKYLPAFSRALLQDGQKYYMYGHIDLFIYESS
;
A
#
# COMPACT_ATOMS: atom_id res chain seq x y z
N MET A 1 -27.76 27.73 -36.51
CA MET A 1 -28.39 26.79 -35.55
C MET A 1 -27.79 25.41 -35.80
N ALA A 2 -26.67 25.10 -35.14
CA ALA A 2 -26.08 23.76 -35.18
C ALA A 2 -26.70 22.98 -34.01
N SER A 3 -27.54 22.00 -34.36
CA SER A 3 -28.07 21.01 -33.43
C SER A 3 -26.91 20.18 -32.91
N SER A 4 -26.46 20.46 -31.69
CA SER A 4 -25.56 19.59 -30.94
C SER A 4 -26.27 18.26 -30.72
N SER A 5 -25.93 17.26 -31.54
CA SER A 5 -26.29 15.87 -31.29
C SER A 5 -25.78 15.48 -29.91
N GLU A 6 -26.67 15.46 -28.93
CA GLU A 6 -26.42 14.83 -27.64
C GLU A 6 -25.98 13.39 -27.95
N ILE A 7 -24.71 13.10 -27.69
CA ILE A 7 -24.21 11.73 -27.69
C ILE A 7 -24.89 11.06 -26.49
N SER A 8 -26.04 10.46 -26.74
CA SER A 8 -26.80 9.69 -25.76
C SER A 8 -26.02 8.42 -25.47
N LEU A 9 -25.16 8.49 -24.44
CA LEU A 9 -24.52 7.31 -23.89
C LEU A 9 -25.61 6.29 -23.52
N PRO A 10 -25.49 5.02 -23.94
CA PRO A 10 -26.53 4.01 -23.75
C PRO A 10 -26.88 3.72 -22.28
N ASN A 11 -26.09 4.23 -21.32
CA ASN A 11 -26.42 4.22 -19.89
C ASN A 11 -25.84 5.44 -19.16
N PRO A 12 -26.61 6.54 -19.01
CA PRO A 12 -26.12 7.79 -18.41
C PRO A 12 -25.88 7.72 -16.89
N PHE A 13 -26.31 6.65 -16.22
CA PHE A 13 -26.12 6.44 -14.78
C PHE A 13 -24.95 5.52 -14.45
N THR A 14 -24.31 4.92 -15.44
CA THR A 14 -23.15 4.06 -15.22
C THR A 14 -21.87 4.90 -15.28
N PRO A 15 -21.15 5.08 -14.15
CA PRO A 15 -19.93 5.92 -14.14
C PRO A 15 -18.87 5.39 -15.11
N MET A 16 -18.83 4.08 -15.32
CA MET A 16 -17.91 3.42 -16.23
C MET A 16 -18.16 3.73 -17.71
N ALA A 17 -19.37 4.18 -18.09
CA ALA A 17 -19.69 4.56 -19.46
C ALA A 17 -19.05 5.89 -19.88
N PHE A 18 -18.59 6.70 -18.91
CA PHE A 18 -17.90 7.96 -19.13
C PHE A 18 -16.37 7.83 -19.21
N LEU A 19 -15.83 6.63 -18.93
CA LEU A 19 -14.40 6.34 -18.99
C LEU A 19 -14.04 5.61 -20.29
N PRO A 20 -12.81 5.80 -20.81
CA PRO A 20 -12.25 4.91 -21.83
C PRO A 20 -12.28 3.44 -21.34
N PRO A 21 -12.49 2.46 -22.24
CA PRO A 21 -12.68 1.06 -21.85
C PRO A 21 -11.54 0.50 -21.00
N ASP A 22 -10.29 0.88 -21.28
CA ASP A 22 -9.12 0.44 -20.50
C ASP A 22 -9.14 1.00 -19.07
N LEU A 23 -9.53 2.27 -18.92
CA LEU A 23 -9.60 2.93 -17.62
C LEU A 23 -10.78 2.41 -16.80
N ALA A 24 -11.91 2.14 -17.45
CA ALA A 24 -13.08 1.52 -16.81
C ALA A 24 -12.73 0.13 -16.25
N TYR A 25 -12.05 -0.71 -17.04
CA TYR A 25 -11.61 -2.03 -16.60
C TYR A 25 -10.63 -1.95 -15.41
N GLN A 26 -9.62 -1.08 -15.49
CA GLN A 26 -8.68 -0.86 -14.38
C GLN A 26 -9.38 -0.40 -13.11
N LYS A 27 -10.38 0.48 -13.24
CA LYS A 27 -11.19 0.97 -12.11
C LYS A 27 -11.98 -0.15 -11.45
N THR A 28 -12.67 -0.99 -12.22
CA THR A 28 -13.42 -2.14 -11.70
C THR A 28 -12.54 -3.13 -10.94
N ILE A 29 -11.37 -3.48 -11.51
CA ILE A 29 -10.43 -4.38 -10.83
C ILE A 29 -9.98 -3.77 -9.50
N THR A 30 -9.63 -2.48 -9.53
CA THR A 30 -9.18 -1.77 -8.32
C THR A 30 -10.26 -1.78 -7.25
N GLU A 31 -11.53 -1.57 -7.62
CA GLU A 31 -12.67 -1.64 -6.71
C GLU A 31 -12.79 -3.03 -6.05
N TYR A 32 -12.84 -4.11 -6.84
CA TYR A 32 -12.95 -5.48 -6.30
C TYR A 32 -11.77 -5.86 -5.41
N VAL A 33 -10.55 -5.53 -5.83
CA VAL A 33 -9.34 -5.82 -5.06
C VAL A 33 -9.32 -5.03 -3.76
N THR A 34 -9.79 -3.78 -3.76
CA THR A 34 -9.88 -2.94 -2.57
C THR A 34 -10.90 -3.51 -1.58
N VAL A 35 -12.09 -3.89 -2.04
CA VAL A 35 -13.14 -4.48 -1.18
C VAL A 35 -12.70 -5.84 -0.63
N GLY A 36 -12.11 -6.70 -1.46
CA GLY A 36 -11.55 -7.98 -1.03
C GLY A 36 -10.41 -7.79 -0.03
N GLY A 37 -9.49 -6.88 -0.29
CA GLY A 37 -8.38 -6.53 0.60
C GLY A 37 -8.86 -5.99 1.95
N LEU A 38 -9.86 -5.11 1.96
CA LEU A 38 -10.48 -4.59 3.18
C LEU A 38 -11.10 -5.72 4.00
N SER A 39 -11.78 -6.66 3.34
CA SER A 39 -12.40 -7.81 4.01
C SER A 39 -11.35 -8.70 4.70
N VAL A 40 -10.25 -9.00 4.00
CA VAL A 40 -9.12 -9.76 4.56
C VAL A 40 -8.44 -8.99 5.70
N LEU A 41 -8.26 -7.69 5.56
CA LEU A 41 -7.66 -6.84 6.60
C LEU A 41 -8.51 -6.81 7.87
N ILE A 42 -9.83 -6.64 7.73
CA ILE A 42 -10.77 -6.68 8.86
C ILE A 42 -10.68 -8.06 9.54
N TRP A 43 -10.71 -9.14 8.75
CA TRP A 43 -10.57 -10.50 9.27
C TRP A 43 -9.26 -10.71 10.05
N ASP A 44 -8.13 -10.24 9.51
CA ASP A 44 -6.82 -10.28 10.19
C ASP A 44 -6.82 -9.49 11.50
N ILE A 45 -7.47 -8.32 11.54
CA ILE A 45 -7.59 -7.50 12.75
C ILE A 45 -8.41 -8.24 13.81
N LEU A 46 -9.59 -8.75 13.47
CA LEU A 46 -10.46 -9.45 14.40
C LEU A 46 -9.79 -10.71 14.98
N THR A 47 -9.09 -11.47 14.15
CA THR A 47 -8.43 -12.72 14.57
C THR A 47 -7.25 -12.49 15.52
N HIS A 48 -6.50 -11.39 15.35
CA HIS A 48 -5.35 -11.06 16.20
C HIS A 48 -5.69 -10.12 17.38
N LEU A 49 -6.87 -9.51 17.37
CA LEU A 49 -7.39 -8.62 18.41
C LEU A 49 -7.17 -9.12 19.86
N PRO A 50 -7.48 -10.38 20.23
CA PRO A 50 -7.30 -10.85 21.60
C PRO A 50 -5.83 -10.93 22.03
N PHE A 51 -4.91 -11.20 21.11
CA PHE A 51 -3.48 -11.18 21.39
C PHE A 51 -2.97 -9.75 21.60
N ASP A 52 -3.46 -8.81 20.79
CA ASP A 52 -3.11 -7.40 20.88
C ASP A 52 -3.62 -6.74 22.17
N PHE A 53 -4.85 -7.06 22.59
CA PHE A 53 -5.39 -6.60 23.87
C PHE A 53 -4.60 -7.17 25.05
N LYS A 54 -4.21 -8.43 24.99
CA LYS A 54 -3.36 -9.06 26.02
C LYS A 54 -1.98 -8.39 26.09
N LEU A 55 -1.43 -7.96 24.95
CA LEU A 55 -0.17 -7.21 24.87
C LEU A 55 -0.30 -5.83 25.55
N LEU A 56 -1.36 -5.09 25.23
CA LEU A 56 -1.64 -3.76 25.80
C LEU A 56 -1.89 -3.78 27.32
N ILE A 57 -2.59 -4.81 27.80
CA ILE A 57 -2.98 -4.91 29.22
C ILE A 57 -1.84 -5.48 30.07
N ARG A 58 -0.97 -6.34 29.51
CA ARG A 58 -0.01 -7.13 30.30
C ARG A 58 1.47 -6.76 30.10
N GLN A 59 1.84 -6.05 29.03
CA GLN A 59 3.21 -5.57 28.83
C GLN A 59 3.34 -4.05 28.92
N ARG A 60 4.53 -3.57 29.27
CA ARG A 60 4.85 -2.13 29.21
C ARG A 60 4.75 -1.65 27.77
N VAL A 61 3.95 -0.61 27.55
CA VAL A 61 3.81 0.06 26.27
C VAL A 61 5.18 0.63 25.87
N THR A 62 5.81 0.04 24.84
CA THR A 62 7.06 0.54 24.28
C THR A 62 6.78 1.37 23.04
N PHE A 63 7.71 2.26 22.67
CA PHE A 63 7.57 3.12 21.49
C PHE A 63 7.20 2.36 20.19
N PRO A 64 7.81 1.19 19.86
CA PRO A 64 7.40 0.40 18.69
C PRO A 64 5.97 -0.14 18.77
N THR A 65 5.46 -0.42 19.97
CA THR A 65 4.08 -0.89 20.17
C THR A 65 3.07 0.19 19.80
N ILE A 66 3.33 1.46 20.18
CA ILE A 66 2.45 2.59 19.84
C ILE A 66 2.39 2.77 18.33
N ILE A 67 3.55 2.74 17.66
CA ILE A 67 3.62 2.90 16.21
C ILE A 67 2.95 1.72 15.50
N TYR A 68 3.02 0.51 16.07
CA TYR A 68 2.36 -0.68 15.53
C TYR A 68 0.84 -0.48 15.46
N PHE A 69 0.24 -0.04 16.57
CA PHE A 69 -1.19 0.27 16.58
C PHE A 69 -1.54 1.41 15.64
N LEU A 70 -0.72 2.47 15.60
CA LEU A 70 -0.93 3.59 14.69
C LEU A 70 -0.93 3.13 13.22
N SER A 71 0.03 2.30 12.81
CA SER A 71 0.09 1.72 11.46
C SER A 71 -1.13 0.84 11.17
N ARG A 72 -1.55 0.00 12.13
CA ARG A 72 -2.68 -0.92 11.93
C ARG A 72 -4.01 -0.16 11.76
N TRP A 73 -4.27 0.83 12.61
CA TRP A 73 -5.48 1.65 12.53
C TRP A 73 -5.47 2.59 11.33
N SER A 74 -4.32 3.19 10.99
CA SER A 74 -4.22 4.03 9.78
C SER A 74 -4.42 3.22 8.50
N THR A 75 -3.90 2.00 8.43
CA THR A 75 -4.13 1.08 7.30
C THR A 75 -5.62 0.74 7.15
N LEU A 76 -6.32 0.46 8.26
CA LEU A 76 -7.76 0.20 8.24
C LEU A 76 -8.54 1.43 7.76
N LEU A 77 -8.21 2.61 8.31
CA LEU A 77 -8.84 3.86 7.91
C LEU A 77 -8.59 4.17 6.43
N TYR A 78 -7.38 3.91 5.95
CA TYR A 78 -7.02 4.07 4.54
C TYR A 78 -7.87 3.17 3.66
N ALA A 79 -7.93 1.87 3.97
CA ALA A 79 -8.69 0.89 3.20
C ALA A 79 -10.20 1.18 3.16
N ILE A 80 -10.78 1.68 4.28
CA ILE A 80 -12.18 2.12 4.32
C ILE A 80 -12.35 3.38 3.46
N SER A 81 -11.47 4.36 3.60
CA SER A 81 -11.56 5.62 2.85
C SER A 81 -11.43 5.41 1.34
N THR A 82 -10.55 4.49 0.92
CA THR A 82 -10.40 4.11 -0.50
C THR A 82 -11.59 3.31 -1.00
N ALA A 83 -12.14 2.39 -0.20
CA ALA A 83 -13.36 1.69 -0.57
C ALA A 83 -14.51 2.68 -0.80
N VAL A 84 -14.72 3.62 0.12
CA VAL A 84 -15.74 4.67 -0.03
C VAL A 84 -15.48 5.53 -1.27
N PHE A 85 -14.23 5.91 -1.54
CA PHE A 85 -13.89 6.71 -2.71
C PHE A 85 -14.19 6.03 -4.04
N GLU A 86 -14.03 4.71 -4.12
CA GLU A 86 -14.25 3.92 -5.34
C GLU A 86 -15.72 3.46 -5.48
N THR A 87 -16.41 3.11 -4.38
CA THR A 87 -17.74 2.46 -4.45
C THR A 87 -18.91 3.41 -4.17
N ALA A 88 -18.71 4.50 -3.45
CA ALA A 88 -19.81 5.33 -2.95
C ALA A 88 -20.01 6.61 -3.78
N PRO A 89 -21.26 7.08 -3.95
CA PRO A 89 -21.53 8.40 -4.52
C PRO A 89 -21.19 9.49 -3.49
N VAL A 90 -20.32 10.42 -3.84
CA VAL A 90 -19.79 11.45 -2.95
C VAL A 90 -19.95 12.82 -3.59
N GLU A 91 -20.51 13.76 -2.81
CA GLU A 91 -20.76 15.12 -3.30
C GLU A 91 -19.47 15.94 -3.43
N ASN A 92 -18.51 15.73 -2.51
CA ASN A 92 -17.26 16.47 -2.46
C ASN A 92 -16.04 15.55 -2.67
N CYS A 93 -15.79 15.16 -3.93
CA CYS A 93 -14.65 14.32 -4.30
C CYS A 93 -13.28 14.92 -3.93
N VAL A 94 -13.17 16.26 -3.96
CA VAL A 94 -11.94 16.96 -3.57
C VAL A 94 -11.60 16.69 -2.11
N THR A 95 -12.55 16.88 -1.20
CA THR A 95 -12.34 16.66 0.24
C THR A 95 -12.00 15.20 0.53
N LEU A 96 -12.76 14.25 -0.03
CA LEU A 96 -12.51 12.83 0.20
C LEU A 96 -11.15 12.41 -0.35
N SER A 97 -10.74 12.90 -1.52
CA SER A 97 -9.42 12.62 -2.08
C SER A 97 -8.29 13.10 -1.17
N LYS A 98 -8.42 14.30 -0.57
CA LYS A 98 -7.43 14.83 0.36
C LYS A 98 -7.36 14.00 1.65
N VAL A 99 -8.51 13.54 2.17
CA VAL A 99 -8.56 12.62 3.30
C VAL A 99 -7.84 11.31 2.97
N VAL A 100 -8.17 10.69 1.84
CA VAL A 100 -7.52 9.44 1.39
C VAL A 100 -6.01 9.61 1.27
N CYS A 101 -5.54 10.69 0.63
CA CYS A 101 -4.12 10.97 0.50
C CYS A 101 -3.43 11.23 1.85
N ALA A 102 -4.08 11.96 2.77
CA ALA A 102 -3.53 12.22 4.10
C ALA A 102 -3.39 10.92 4.92
N VAL A 103 -4.43 10.09 4.94
CA VAL A 103 -4.41 8.80 5.65
C VAL A 103 -3.38 7.85 5.02
N TYR A 104 -3.26 7.84 3.69
CA TYR A 104 -2.20 7.11 2.97
C TYR A 104 -0.80 7.53 3.42
N HIS A 105 -0.54 8.85 3.50
CA HIS A 105 0.75 9.37 3.96
C HIS A 105 1.07 8.92 5.39
N VAL A 106 0.10 8.98 6.31
CA VAL A 106 0.27 8.50 7.69
C VAL A 106 0.54 6.99 7.72
N THR A 107 -0.19 6.22 6.91
CA THR A 107 -0.05 4.76 6.82
C THR A 107 1.34 4.36 6.35
N ILE A 108 1.83 4.94 5.25
CA ILE A 108 3.16 4.65 4.73
C ILE A 108 4.25 5.08 5.71
N SER A 109 4.15 6.30 6.25
CA SER A 109 5.17 6.85 7.13
C SER A 109 5.31 6.04 8.42
N SER A 110 4.19 5.62 9.01
CA SER A 110 4.18 4.79 10.22
C SER A 110 4.66 3.36 9.94
N THR A 111 4.28 2.76 8.82
CA THR A 111 4.71 1.41 8.43
C THR A 111 6.21 1.37 8.12
N ALA A 112 6.70 2.36 7.38
CA ALA A 112 8.13 2.51 7.10
C ALA A 112 8.94 2.76 8.39
N LEU A 113 8.40 3.55 9.33
CA LEU A 113 9.01 3.76 10.64
C LEU A 113 9.09 2.45 11.46
N LEU A 114 8.05 1.60 11.42
CA LEU A 114 8.09 0.28 12.07
C LEU A 114 9.18 -0.62 11.50
N PHE A 115 9.31 -0.66 10.18
CA PHE A 115 10.37 -1.41 9.53
C PHE A 115 11.75 -0.88 9.90
N PHE A 116 11.92 0.44 9.91
CA PHE A 116 13.14 1.08 10.39
C PHE A 116 13.47 0.69 11.83
N LEU A 117 12.48 0.74 12.74
CA LEU A 117 12.69 0.37 14.15
C LEU A 117 13.08 -1.11 14.30
N ARG A 118 12.49 -2.01 13.50
CA ARG A 118 12.87 -3.43 13.45
C ARG A 118 14.32 -3.59 12.97
N VAL A 119 14.69 -2.92 11.87
CA VAL A 119 16.07 -2.94 11.36
C VAL A 119 17.04 -2.37 12.40
N ARG A 120 16.72 -1.25 13.04
CA ARG A 120 17.55 -0.66 14.10
C ARG A 120 17.74 -1.63 15.28
N ALA A 121 16.69 -2.28 15.73
CA ALA A 121 16.78 -3.27 16.81
C ALA A 121 17.67 -4.47 16.42
N ILE A 122 17.65 -4.86 15.15
CA ILE A 122 18.43 -6.00 14.62
C ILE A 122 19.91 -5.64 14.38
N PHE A 123 20.16 -4.43 13.89
CA PHE A 123 21.47 -3.92 13.47
C PHE A 123 22.03 -2.88 14.46
N ASP A 124 21.63 -2.94 15.73
CA ASP A 124 21.98 -1.97 16.79
C ASP A 124 23.50 -1.65 16.88
N ARG A 125 24.33 -2.57 16.39
CA ARG A 125 25.79 -2.46 16.36
C ARG A 125 26.39 -1.75 15.13
N ASN A 126 25.63 -1.51 14.04
CA ASN A 126 26.12 -0.89 12.80
C ASN A 126 25.38 0.43 12.49
N ARG A 127 26.02 1.55 12.86
CA ARG A 127 25.46 2.91 12.72
C ARG A 127 25.25 3.32 11.26
N TYR A 128 26.09 2.84 10.33
CA TYR A 128 25.98 3.17 8.90
C TYR A 128 24.70 2.63 8.28
N VAL A 129 24.35 1.38 8.58
CA VAL A 129 23.11 0.75 8.09
C VAL A 129 21.90 1.51 8.62
N THR A 130 21.91 1.85 9.92
CA THR A 130 20.81 2.62 10.53
C THR A 130 20.65 3.99 9.88
N ILE A 131 21.74 4.72 9.62
CA ILE A 131 21.66 6.02 8.93
C ILE A 131 21.12 5.87 7.50
N GLY A 132 21.56 4.85 6.75
CA GLY A 132 21.07 4.59 5.40
C GLY A 132 19.56 4.35 5.36
N PHE A 133 19.03 3.51 6.24
CA PHE A 133 17.58 3.27 6.33
C PHE A 133 16.79 4.49 6.80
N PHE A 134 17.37 5.35 7.64
CA PHE A 134 16.75 6.60 8.04
C PHE A 134 16.62 7.58 6.87
N ILE A 135 17.66 7.68 6.02
CA ILE A 135 17.60 8.49 4.78
C ILE A 135 16.56 7.93 3.82
N LEU A 136 16.50 6.62 3.63
CA LEU A 136 15.47 5.99 2.81
C LEU A 136 14.06 6.27 3.34
N TRP A 137 13.87 6.24 4.66
CA TRP A 137 12.61 6.61 5.30
C TRP A 137 12.24 8.08 5.05
N LEU A 138 13.18 9.02 5.12
CA LEU A 138 12.95 10.42 4.75
C LEU A 138 12.54 10.56 3.28
N GLY A 139 13.14 9.76 2.39
CA GLY A 139 12.75 9.70 0.98
C GLY A 139 11.30 9.25 0.79
N VAL A 140 10.87 8.21 1.52
CA VAL A 140 9.48 7.73 1.52
C VAL A 140 8.51 8.78 2.08
N LEU A 141 8.92 9.49 3.14
CA LEU A 141 8.15 10.61 3.71
C LEU A 141 7.96 11.74 2.68
N GLY A 142 9.03 12.19 2.04
CA GLY A 142 8.97 13.25 1.03
C GLY A 142 8.18 12.83 -0.21
N GLY A 143 8.39 11.59 -0.65
CA GLY A 143 7.64 10.99 -1.76
C GLY A 143 6.14 11.00 -1.47
N SER A 144 5.72 10.42 -0.34
CA SER A 144 4.30 10.36 0.05
C SER A 144 3.67 11.73 0.34
N LEU A 145 4.44 12.70 0.87
CA LEU A 145 3.94 14.08 1.04
C LEU A 145 3.64 14.75 -0.30
N THR A 146 4.48 14.51 -1.31
CA THR A 146 4.26 15.01 -2.66
C THR A 146 2.93 14.47 -3.23
N ALA A 147 2.50 13.25 -2.86
CA ALA A 147 1.19 12.72 -3.22
C ALA A 147 0.07 13.65 -2.79
N VAL A 148 0.10 14.03 -1.50
CA VAL A 148 -0.96 14.79 -0.84
C VAL A 148 -1.11 16.17 -1.48
N LEU A 149 0.00 16.75 -1.91
CA LEU A 149 0.03 18.06 -2.54
C LEU A 149 -0.42 18.00 -4.01
N SER A 150 0.04 17.01 -4.77
CA SER A 150 -0.18 16.95 -6.23
C SER A 150 -1.49 16.28 -6.66
N LEU A 151 -2.04 15.35 -5.87
CA LEU A 151 -3.27 14.65 -6.20
C LEU A 151 -4.51 15.46 -5.80
N SER A 152 -5.51 15.43 -6.69
CA SER A 152 -6.84 15.96 -6.45
C SER A 152 -7.89 15.02 -7.04
N GLY A 153 -9.05 14.96 -6.40
CA GLY A 153 -10.22 14.22 -6.86
C GLY A 153 -11.13 15.10 -7.72
N MET A 154 -11.71 14.50 -8.75
CA MET A 154 -12.72 15.10 -9.62
C MET A 154 -13.87 14.13 -9.84
N HIS A 155 -15.05 14.65 -10.16
CA HIS A 155 -16.21 13.83 -10.52
C HIS A 155 -16.04 13.21 -11.90
N VAL A 156 -16.54 11.99 -12.05
CA VAL A 156 -16.58 11.27 -13.32
C VAL A 156 -17.81 11.71 -14.12
N GLY A 157 -17.60 12.50 -15.17
CA GLY A 157 -18.68 12.99 -16.03
C GLY A 157 -19.75 13.75 -15.22
N ASN A 158 -21.03 13.42 -15.44
CA ASN A 158 -22.15 14.00 -14.69
C ASN A 158 -22.57 13.15 -13.47
N THR A 159 -21.73 12.22 -13.03
CA THR A 159 -22.04 11.29 -11.95
C THR A 159 -21.45 11.75 -10.61
N LYS A 160 -21.99 11.24 -9.50
CA LYS A 160 -21.46 11.50 -8.15
C LYS A 160 -20.25 10.62 -7.78
N TYR A 161 -19.64 9.92 -8.75
CA TYR A 161 -18.47 9.07 -8.50
C TYR A 161 -17.16 9.83 -8.69
N CYS A 162 -16.13 9.43 -7.93
CA CYS A 162 -14.86 10.14 -7.88
C CYS A 162 -13.74 9.44 -8.67
N ALA A 163 -12.89 10.22 -9.32
CA ALA A 163 -11.64 9.78 -9.93
C ALA A 163 -10.49 10.75 -9.60
N PHE A 164 -9.26 10.26 -9.64
CA PHE A 164 -8.08 11.11 -9.47
C PHE A 164 -7.69 11.77 -10.80
N SER A 165 -7.44 13.08 -10.78
CA SER A 165 -7.07 13.84 -11.98
C SER A 165 -5.61 13.65 -12.41
N ASN A 166 -4.68 13.62 -11.44
CA ASN A 166 -3.23 13.62 -11.67
C ASN A 166 -2.56 12.30 -11.25
N PHE A 167 -3.09 11.18 -11.73
CA PHE A 167 -2.71 9.87 -11.22
C PHE A 167 -1.51 9.21 -11.92
N LYS A 168 -1.13 9.64 -13.14
CA LYS A 168 -0.16 8.90 -13.97
C LYS A 168 1.30 9.06 -13.56
N ALA A 169 1.80 10.30 -13.41
CA ALA A 169 3.23 10.54 -13.17
C ALA A 169 3.67 10.25 -11.73
N TYR A 170 2.80 10.50 -10.75
CA TYR A 170 3.12 10.32 -9.34
C TYR A 170 3.09 8.84 -8.91
N ARG A 171 2.19 8.05 -9.50
CA ARG A 171 1.97 6.64 -9.15
C ARG A 171 3.19 5.77 -9.46
N SER A 172 3.92 6.02 -10.54
CA SER A 172 5.13 5.25 -10.87
C SER A 172 6.24 5.53 -9.87
N ALA A 173 6.58 6.80 -9.62
CA ALA A 173 7.66 7.17 -8.71
C ALA A 173 7.40 6.72 -7.27
N ALA A 174 6.19 6.96 -6.74
CA ALA A 174 5.87 6.62 -5.35
C ALA A 174 5.85 5.10 -5.10
N ASN A 175 5.32 4.31 -6.04
CA ASN A 175 5.35 2.86 -5.94
C ASN A 175 6.79 2.33 -6.03
N ILE A 176 7.61 2.86 -6.94
CA ILE A 176 9.01 2.43 -7.06
C ILE A 176 9.78 2.72 -5.77
N THR A 177 9.67 3.92 -5.19
CA THR A 177 10.37 4.25 -3.94
C THR A 177 9.92 3.36 -2.78
N LEU A 178 8.62 3.06 -2.68
CA LEU A 178 8.09 2.17 -1.66
C LEU A 178 8.58 0.73 -1.84
N VAL A 179 8.54 0.20 -3.06
CA VAL A 179 9.03 -1.15 -3.38
C VAL A 179 10.53 -1.26 -3.11
N VAL A 180 11.33 -0.25 -3.46
CA VAL A 180 12.76 -0.23 -3.15
C VAL A 180 12.99 -0.21 -1.64
N PHE A 181 12.23 0.58 -0.89
CA PHE A 181 12.31 0.61 0.57
C PHE A 181 12.00 -0.77 1.16
N ASP A 182 10.87 -1.37 0.79
CA ASP A 182 10.42 -2.66 1.31
C ASP A 182 11.37 -3.79 0.94
N THR A 183 11.88 -3.82 -0.30
CA THR A 183 12.86 -4.81 -0.74
C THR A 183 14.18 -4.68 0.01
N CYS A 184 14.70 -3.46 0.20
CA CYS A 184 15.90 -3.24 1.00
C CYS A 184 15.71 -3.71 2.45
N VAL A 185 14.57 -3.40 3.07
CA VAL A 185 14.23 -3.86 4.43
C VAL A 185 14.17 -5.39 4.48
N LEU A 186 13.46 -6.02 3.56
CA LEU A 186 13.32 -7.48 3.49
C LEU A 186 14.66 -8.16 3.30
N ILE A 187 15.51 -7.65 2.40
CA ILE A 187 16.87 -8.16 2.18
C ILE A 187 17.70 -8.01 3.45
N ALA A 188 17.68 -6.85 4.12
CA ALA A 188 18.45 -6.63 5.34
C ALA A 188 18.03 -7.55 6.48
N ILE A 189 16.72 -7.69 6.72
CA ILE A 189 16.19 -8.60 7.75
C ILE A 189 16.55 -10.05 7.42
N THR A 190 16.35 -10.46 6.15
CA THR A 190 16.65 -11.83 5.69
C THR A 190 18.15 -12.13 5.82
N TRP A 191 19.00 -11.21 5.39
CA TRP A 191 20.46 -11.35 5.47
C TRP A 191 20.93 -11.54 6.90
N ARG A 192 20.45 -10.70 7.83
CA ARG A 192 20.78 -10.86 9.24
C ARG A 192 20.29 -12.20 9.76
N LEU A 193 19.04 -12.56 9.46
CA LEU A 193 18.46 -13.80 9.95
C LEU A 193 19.29 -15.00 9.47
N SER A 194 19.66 -15.04 8.19
CA SER A 194 20.53 -16.07 7.60
C SER A 194 21.92 -16.12 8.25
N ASN A 195 22.54 -14.98 8.53
CA ASN A 195 23.84 -14.95 9.21
C ASN A 195 23.73 -15.36 10.68
N THR A 196 22.61 -15.07 11.34
CA THR A 196 22.33 -15.54 12.71
C THR A 196 22.09 -17.06 12.71
N HIS A 197 21.44 -17.61 11.68
CA HIS A 197 21.30 -19.06 11.49
C HIS A 197 22.63 -19.80 11.37
N LEU A 198 23.65 -19.20 10.74
CA LEU A 198 24.99 -19.78 10.65
C LEU A 198 25.70 -19.82 12.01
N THR A 199 25.39 -18.88 12.91
CA THR A 199 25.95 -18.83 14.27
C THR A 199 25.18 -19.68 15.29
N VAL A 200 23.86 -19.91 15.11
CA VAL A 200 22.99 -20.65 16.05
C VAL A 200 22.91 -22.15 15.69
N LYS A 201 24.00 -22.73 15.19
CA LYS A 201 24.11 -24.20 15.01
C LYS A 201 24.13 -24.95 16.36
N SER A 202 24.13 -24.26 17.50
CA SER A 202 23.92 -24.85 18.84
C SER A 202 22.52 -24.55 19.41
N ASP A 203 21.66 -25.56 19.41
CA ASP A 203 20.69 -25.89 20.47
C ASP A 203 19.28 -25.25 20.61
N ASP A 204 18.64 -24.65 19.58
CA ASP A 204 17.23 -24.24 19.76
C ASP A 204 16.24 -24.66 18.65
N ILE A 205 15.58 -25.81 18.86
CA ILE A 205 14.66 -26.50 17.92
C ILE A 205 13.36 -25.71 17.71
N ARG A 206 12.87 -24.98 18.73
CA ARG A 206 11.63 -24.19 18.65
C ARG A 206 11.78 -22.95 17.79
N LEU A 207 12.96 -22.32 17.86
CA LEU A 207 13.33 -21.19 17.02
C LEU A 207 13.44 -21.66 15.55
N LYS A 208 14.06 -22.81 15.32
CA LYS A 208 14.18 -23.45 14.00
C LYS A 208 12.81 -23.70 13.36
N ALA A 209 11.82 -24.20 14.10
CA ALA A 209 10.48 -24.45 13.58
C ALA A 209 9.75 -23.17 13.16
N ARG A 210 9.77 -22.11 14.00
CA ARG A 210 9.16 -20.82 13.67
C ARG A 210 9.83 -20.13 12.48
N PHE A 211 11.16 -20.21 12.39
CA PHE A 211 11.91 -19.63 11.29
C PHE A 211 11.81 -20.42 9.99
N ASN A 212 11.70 -21.74 10.04
CA ASN A 212 11.47 -22.56 8.84
C ASN A 212 10.05 -22.36 8.28
N LEU A 213 9.09 -22.08 9.17
CA LEU A 213 7.75 -21.66 8.78
C LEU A 213 7.82 -20.28 8.10
N LEU A 214 8.41 -19.29 8.77
CA LEU A 214 8.55 -17.92 8.24
C LEU A 214 9.37 -17.88 6.94
N GLY A 215 10.43 -18.68 6.84
CA GLY A 215 11.28 -18.83 5.65
C GLY A 215 10.64 -19.61 4.50
N LYS A 216 9.53 -20.33 4.71
CA LYS A 216 8.67 -20.84 3.62
C LYS A 216 7.63 -19.80 3.22
N TYR A 217 7.07 -19.07 4.18
CA TYR A 217 6.04 -18.06 3.93
C TYR A 217 6.60 -16.76 3.32
N LEU A 218 7.83 -16.34 3.65
CA LEU A 218 8.49 -15.15 3.11
C LEU A 218 8.82 -15.23 1.61
N PRO A 219 9.44 -16.30 1.09
CA PRO A 219 9.64 -16.46 -0.34
C PRO A 219 8.32 -16.74 -1.07
N ALA A 220 7.35 -17.41 -0.45
CA ALA A 220 6.02 -17.54 -1.04
C ALA A 220 5.29 -16.19 -1.13
N PHE A 221 5.38 -15.34 -0.10
CA PHE A 221 4.81 -14.00 -0.09
C PHE A 221 5.54 -13.06 -1.05
N SER A 222 6.87 -13.05 -1.06
CA SER A 222 7.68 -12.28 -2.02
C SER A 222 7.42 -12.73 -3.46
N ARG A 223 7.31 -14.05 -3.68
CA ARG A 223 6.97 -14.62 -5.00
C ARG A 223 5.53 -14.33 -5.39
N ALA A 224 4.58 -14.36 -4.47
CA ALA A 224 3.18 -13.98 -4.73
C ALA A 224 3.07 -12.47 -5.03
N LEU A 225 3.77 -11.62 -4.28
CA LEU A 225 3.83 -10.18 -4.49
C LEU A 225 4.51 -9.82 -5.82
N LEU A 226 5.59 -10.53 -6.19
CA LEU A 226 6.24 -10.39 -7.50
C LEU A 226 5.39 -10.94 -8.64
N GLN A 227 4.67 -12.05 -8.44
CA GLN A 227 3.77 -12.63 -9.44
C GLN A 227 2.52 -11.77 -9.68
N ASP A 228 1.95 -11.19 -8.62
CA ASP A 228 0.85 -10.25 -8.76
C ASP A 228 1.34 -8.90 -9.27
N GLY A 229 2.50 -8.42 -8.81
CA GLY A 229 3.18 -7.24 -9.35
C GLY A 229 3.46 -7.35 -10.84
N GLN A 230 3.91 -8.50 -11.34
CA GLN A 230 4.10 -8.75 -12.77
C GLN A 230 2.78 -8.74 -13.55
N LYS A 231 1.66 -9.20 -12.98
CA LYS A 231 0.34 -9.10 -13.64
C LYS A 231 -0.19 -7.67 -13.71
N TYR A 232 0.11 -6.83 -12.72
CA TYR A 232 -0.22 -5.40 -12.75
C TYR A 232 0.73 -4.59 -13.65
N TYR A 233 2.02 -4.96 -13.72
CA TYR A 233 2.99 -4.34 -14.63
C TYR A 233 2.74 -4.70 -16.09
N MET A 234 2.21 -5.90 -16.39
CA MET A 234 1.88 -6.28 -17.76
C MET A 234 0.73 -5.43 -18.33
N TYR A 235 -0.17 -4.93 -17.48
CA TYR A 235 -1.21 -3.99 -17.90
C TYR A 235 -0.65 -2.57 -18.13
N GLY A 236 0.28 -2.11 -17.30
CA GLY A 236 0.89 -0.77 -17.43
C GLY A 236 1.97 -0.66 -18.52
N HIS A 237 2.59 -1.76 -18.93
CA HIS A 237 3.65 -1.78 -19.95
C HIS A 237 3.11 -2.07 -21.37
N ILE A 238 1.90 -2.64 -21.50
CA ILE A 238 1.22 -2.76 -22.79
C ILE A 238 0.72 -1.38 -23.27
N ASP A 239 0.30 -0.49 -22.37
CA ASP A 239 -0.16 0.86 -22.70
C ASP A 239 0.96 1.79 -23.23
N LEU A 240 2.22 1.56 -22.83
CA LEU A 240 3.38 2.35 -23.30
C LEU A 240 3.85 1.94 -24.71
N PHE A 241 3.58 0.70 -25.14
CA PHE A 241 3.92 0.23 -26.49
C PHE A 241 2.85 0.59 -27.53
N ILE A 242 1.59 0.79 -27.14
CA ILE A 242 0.51 1.19 -28.07
C ILE A 242 0.52 2.70 -28.35
N TYR A 243 0.93 3.54 -27.39
CA TYR A 243 0.95 5.00 -27.56
C TYR A 243 2.15 5.55 -28.37
N GLU A 244 3.17 4.74 -28.63
CA GLU A 244 4.28 5.11 -29.53
C GLU A 244 4.00 4.70 -31.00
N SER A 245 2.86 4.08 -31.28
CA SER A 245 2.47 3.56 -32.61
C SER A 245 1.14 4.13 -33.14
N SER A 246 0.62 5.23 -32.59
CA SER A 246 -0.53 5.99 -33.13
C SER A 246 -0.28 7.48 -33.00
#